data_AF-A0A7X7QCP5-F1
#
_entry.id   AF-A0A7X7QCP5-F1
#
_cell.length_a   1.000
_cell.length_b   1.000
_cell.length_c   1.000
_cell.angle_alpha   90.00
_cell.angle_beta   90.00
_cell.angle_gamma   90.00
#
_symmetry.space_group_name_H-M   'P 1'
#
loop_
_entity.id
_entity.type
_entity.pdbx_description
1 polymer ?
#
loop_
_entity_poly.entity_id
_entity_poly.type
_entity_poly.pdbx_seq_one_letter_code
_entity_poly.pdbx_strand_id
1 'polypeptide(L)'
;MRVTVSILISVVVAMLLAWPAQAQDPDPHRAGLVVVGGEGEVMTACVSFDEETITGVDLLRRAGLELALNAYGGLGYGVCAIGGEGCGEGQDCFCQCRAQPCAYWVYSHRQEDGSWAISGVGAASWNLRDGDMDGWVWGDGSTAPPQYTFEEICPDEPEPLADERDSMQAEASTPPAQASESPTATAEATGAETATDADAPTGTSAPSESDARTGLPVNYIVFGGIALGLAALLVIGLRRRS
;
A
#
# COMPACT_ATOMS: atom_id res chain seq x y z
N MET A 1 -54.36 20.01 29.76
CA MET A 1 -53.82 20.67 28.56
C MET A 1 -52.38 21.17 28.73
N ARG A 2 -52.05 21.99 29.74
CA ARG A 2 -50.66 22.46 29.92
C ARG A 2 -49.64 21.35 30.21
N VAL A 3 -50.01 20.39 31.07
CA VAL A 3 -49.14 19.26 31.45
C VAL A 3 -48.93 18.26 30.30
N THR A 4 -49.98 17.99 29.52
CA THR A 4 -49.92 17.08 28.36
C THR A 4 -49.06 17.64 27.22
N VAL A 5 -49.09 18.97 27.01
CA VAL A 5 -48.24 19.64 26.02
C VAL A 5 -46.77 19.59 26.41
N SER A 6 -46.43 19.79 27.69
CA SER A 6 -45.05 19.67 28.18
C SER A 6 -44.49 18.25 28.03
N ILE A 7 -45.28 17.21 28.30
CA ILE A 7 -44.84 15.81 28.14
C ILE A 7 -44.59 15.49 26.65
N LEU A 8 -45.46 15.94 25.75
CA LEU A 8 -45.28 15.77 24.31
C LEU A 8 -44.02 16.46 23.79
N ILE A 9 -43.74 17.68 24.25
CA ILE A 9 -42.52 18.41 23.87
C ILE A 9 -41.28 17.69 24.38
N SER A 10 -41.28 17.19 25.62
CA SER A 10 -40.15 16.43 26.17
C SER A 10 -39.89 15.12 25.42
N VAL A 11 -40.94 14.40 25.01
CA VAL A 11 -40.80 13.16 24.22
C VAL A 11 -40.26 13.45 22.81
N VAL A 12 -40.74 14.52 22.17
CA VAL A 12 -40.26 14.93 20.84
C VAL A 12 -38.79 15.38 20.89
N VAL A 13 -38.39 16.13 21.91
CA VAL A 13 -36.99 16.54 22.11
C VAL A 13 -36.10 15.33 22.40
N ALA A 14 -36.55 14.38 23.20
CA ALA A 14 -35.81 13.14 23.46
C ALA A 14 -35.66 12.28 22.20
N MET A 15 -36.68 12.22 21.33
CA MET A 15 -36.60 11.53 20.05
C MET A 15 -35.65 12.23 19.06
N LEU A 16 -35.63 13.57 19.03
CA LEU A 16 -34.70 14.34 18.19
C LEU A 16 -33.24 14.18 18.63
N LEU A 17 -32.99 13.98 19.93
CA LEU A 17 -31.64 13.74 20.48
C LEU A 17 -31.21 12.27 20.40
N ALA A 18 -32.14 11.35 20.16
CA ALA A 18 -31.88 9.92 19.98
C ALA A 18 -31.63 9.52 18.52
N TRP A 19 -31.50 10.50 17.61
CA TRP A 19 -31.04 10.21 16.26
C TRP A 19 -29.61 9.65 16.35
N PRO A 20 -29.34 8.44 15.82
CA PRO A 20 -27.97 7.99 15.70
C PRO A 20 -27.26 9.01 14.81
N ALA A 21 -26.31 9.75 15.36
CA ALA A 21 -25.31 10.39 14.54
C ALA A 21 -24.66 9.26 13.76
N GLN A 22 -24.86 9.26 12.43
CA GLN A 22 -24.04 8.46 11.54
C GLN A 22 -22.63 9.01 11.74
N ALA A 23 -21.85 8.37 12.61
CA ALA A 23 -20.43 8.61 12.68
C ALA A 23 -19.90 8.10 11.34
N GLN A 24 -19.60 9.02 10.43
CA GLN A 24 -18.73 8.70 9.30
C GLN A 24 -17.41 8.29 9.95
N ASP A 25 -17.05 7.01 9.81
CA ASP A 25 -15.69 6.60 10.13
C ASP A 25 -14.75 7.52 9.33
N PRO A 26 -13.69 8.06 9.94
CA PRO A 26 -12.74 8.88 9.19
C PRO A 26 -12.22 8.06 8.01
N ASP A 27 -12.18 8.69 6.83
CA ASP A 27 -11.60 8.04 5.65
C ASP A 27 -10.18 7.56 5.98
N PRO A 28 -9.79 6.36 5.55
CA PRO A 28 -8.45 5.86 5.80
C PRO A 28 -7.44 6.78 5.10
N HIS A 29 -6.27 6.93 5.71
CA HIS A 29 -5.17 7.63 5.06
C HIS A 29 -4.76 6.90 3.77
N ARG A 30 -4.29 7.64 2.78
CA ARG A 30 -3.88 7.10 1.48
C ARG A 30 -2.52 7.65 1.08
N ALA A 31 -1.69 6.80 0.50
CA ALA A 31 -0.41 7.19 -0.08
C ALA A 31 -0.27 6.63 -1.50
N GLY A 32 0.31 7.42 -2.38
CA GLY A 32 0.57 7.05 -3.77
C GLY A 32 1.92 6.37 -3.94
N LEU A 33 1.97 5.38 -4.81
CA LEU A 33 3.19 4.69 -5.20
C LEU A 33 3.38 4.77 -6.71
N VAL A 34 4.60 5.06 -7.15
CA VAL A 34 5.05 4.94 -8.55
C VAL A 34 6.28 4.03 -8.59
N VAL A 35 6.27 3.00 -9.43
CA VAL A 35 7.42 2.12 -9.66
C VAL A 35 7.70 2.07 -11.16
N VAL A 36 8.95 2.34 -11.54
CA VAL A 36 9.42 2.31 -12.93
C VAL A 36 10.49 1.24 -13.06
N GLY A 37 10.21 0.20 -13.83
CA GLY A 37 11.13 -0.89 -14.08
C GLY A 37 12.16 -0.58 -15.17
N GLY A 38 13.07 -1.53 -15.42
CA GLY A 38 14.21 -1.37 -16.30
C GLY A 38 13.87 -1.19 -17.78
N GLU A 39 12.71 -1.69 -18.22
CA GLU A 39 12.23 -1.51 -19.59
C GLU A 39 11.33 -0.26 -19.75
N GLY A 40 11.15 0.49 -18.66
CA GLY A 40 10.32 1.69 -18.61
C GLY A 40 8.84 1.40 -18.34
N GLU A 41 8.50 0.17 -17.97
CA GLU A 41 7.17 -0.16 -17.47
C GLU A 41 6.89 0.61 -16.18
N VAL A 42 5.68 1.17 -16.08
CA VAL A 42 5.27 1.98 -14.94
C VAL A 42 4.10 1.30 -14.25
N MET A 43 4.25 1.06 -12.95
CA MET A 43 3.18 0.63 -12.07
C MET A 43 2.83 1.76 -11.10
N THR A 44 1.54 2.02 -10.92
CA THR A 44 1.04 2.91 -9.87
C THR A 44 0.12 2.16 -8.92
N ALA A 45 0.07 2.58 -7.66
CA ALA A 45 -0.86 2.05 -6.68
C ALA A 45 -1.27 3.13 -5.68
N CYS A 46 -2.56 3.14 -5.32
CA CYS A 46 -3.04 3.86 -4.15
C CYS A 46 -3.14 2.87 -2.98
N VAL A 47 -2.46 3.19 -1.88
CA VAL A 47 -2.42 2.32 -0.69
C VAL A 47 -3.14 3.02 0.45
N SER A 48 -4.18 2.37 0.98
CA SER A 48 -4.90 2.84 2.16
C SER A 48 -4.30 2.27 3.46
N PHE A 49 -4.35 3.05 4.54
CA PHE A 49 -3.86 2.67 5.85
C PHE A 49 -4.57 3.44 6.98
N ASP A 50 -4.73 2.80 8.14
CA ASP A 50 -5.45 3.36 9.29
C ASP A 50 -4.50 4.10 10.26
N GLU A 51 -3.20 3.77 10.21
CA GLU A 51 -2.19 4.35 11.08
C GLU A 51 -1.84 5.78 10.69
N GLU A 52 -1.29 6.62 11.60
CA GLU A 52 -0.88 7.99 11.24
C GLU A 52 0.18 8.02 10.13
N THR A 53 1.05 7.01 10.10
CA THR A 53 2.11 6.88 9.10
C THR A 53 2.43 5.43 8.79
N ILE A 54 2.93 5.18 7.58
CA ILE A 54 3.54 3.91 7.15
C ILE A 54 4.96 4.15 6.62
N THR A 55 5.81 3.13 6.62
CA THR A 55 7.14 3.26 5.98
C THR A 55 7.07 3.04 4.47
N GLY A 56 8.09 3.47 3.72
CA GLY A 56 8.16 3.17 2.27
C GLY A 56 8.22 1.66 1.97
N VAL A 57 8.75 0.85 2.89
CA VAL A 57 8.70 -0.62 2.79
C VAL A 57 7.26 -1.13 3.00
N ASP A 58 6.53 -0.55 3.95
CA ASP A 58 5.13 -0.92 4.19
C ASP A 58 4.25 -0.53 3.00
N LEU A 59 4.50 0.62 2.38
CA LEU A 59 3.82 1.07 1.16
C LEU A 59 3.95 0.03 0.05
N LEU A 60 5.19 -0.37 -0.27
CA LEU A 60 5.47 -1.38 -1.30
C LEU A 60 4.79 -2.73 -0.98
N ARG A 61 4.88 -3.19 0.27
CA ARG A 61 4.26 -4.46 0.69
C ARG A 61 2.74 -4.43 0.61
N ARG A 62 2.12 -3.33 1.05
CA ARG A 62 0.66 -3.14 0.98
C ARG A 62 0.17 -2.97 -0.45
N ALA A 63 1.02 -2.48 -1.36
CA ALA A 63 0.77 -2.51 -2.81
C ALA A 63 0.88 -3.92 -3.42
N GLY A 64 1.19 -4.95 -2.62
CA GLY A 64 1.26 -6.34 -3.07
C GLY A 64 2.59 -6.72 -3.75
N LEU A 65 3.63 -5.90 -3.59
CA LEU A 65 4.92 -6.15 -4.23
C LEU A 65 5.80 -7.08 -3.38
N GLU A 66 6.40 -8.06 -4.04
CA GLU A 66 7.47 -8.88 -3.46
C GLU A 66 8.76 -8.07 -3.39
N LEU A 67 9.43 -8.10 -2.24
CA LEU A 67 10.62 -7.30 -1.99
C LEU A 67 11.77 -8.17 -1.52
N ALA A 68 12.96 -7.90 -2.06
CA ALA A 68 14.22 -8.27 -1.42
C ALA A 68 14.80 -7.05 -0.70
N LEU A 69 15.19 -7.21 0.57
CA LEU A 69 15.67 -6.11 1.41
C LEU A 69 17.07 -6.40 1.94
N ASN A 70 17.86 -5.34 2.12
CA ASN A 70 19.15 -5.43 2.82
C ASN A 70 19.33 -4.28 3.81
N ALA A 71 19.96 -4.57 4.95
CA ALA A 71 20.12 -3.62 6.05
C ALA A 71 21.38 -2.77 5.87
N TYR A 72 21.24 -1.45 5.96
CA TYR A 72 22.33 -0.48 5.85
C TYR A 72 22.55 0.30 7.17
N GLY A 73 22.45 -0.40 8.29
CA GLY A 73 22.69 0.17 9.62
C GLY A 73 21.77 1.35 9.93
N GLY A 74 22.34 2.50 10.27
CA GLY A 74 21.58 3.70 10.63
C GLY A 74 20.76 4.32 9.50
N LEU A 75 20.94 3.87 8.25
CA LEU A 75 20.13 4.30 7.11
C LEU A 75 18.84 3.48 6.94
N GLY A 76 18.65 2.41 7.71
CA GLY A 76 17.51 1.51 7.57
C GLY A 76 17.72 0.44 6.49
N TYR A 77 16.60 -0.13 6.01
CA TYR A 77 16.62 -1.14 4.95
C TYR A 77 16.54 -0.48 3.57
N GLY A 78 17.45 -0.88 2.68
CA GLY A 78 17.36 -0.61 1.25
C GLY A 78 16.55 -1.70 0.56
N VAL A 79 15.88 -1.33 -0.52
CA VAL A 79 15.14 -2.26 -1.40
C VAL A 79 16.08 -2.72 -2.50
N CYS A 80 16.37 -4.01 -2.54
CA CYS A 80 17.28 -4.61 -3.50
C CYS A 80 16.55 -5.15 -4.73
N ALA A 81 15.32 -5.66 -4.55
CA ALA A 81 14.45 -6.08 -5.64
C ALA A 81 12.99 -5.71 -5.37
N ILE A 82 12.23 -5.46 -6.43
CA ILE A 82 10.78 -5.23 -6.44
C ILE A 82 10.18 -6.12 -7.52
N GLY A 83 9.20 -6.96 -7.18
CA GLY A 83 8.51 -7.80 -8.16
C GLY A 83 9.43 -8.77 -8.92
N GLY A 84 10.54 -9.18 -8.30
CA GLY A 84 11.57 -10.03 -8.91
C GLY A 84 12.62 -9.27 -9.74
N GLU A 85 12.43 -7.98 -10.03
CA GLU A 85 13.44 -7.16 -10.69
C GLU A 85 14.44 -6.59 -9.67
N GLY A 86 15.72 -6.83 -9.91
CA GLY A 86 16.84 -6.27 -9.17
C GLY A 86 17.81 -7.31 -8.62
N CYS A 87 18.26 -7.10 -7.38
CA CYS A 87 19.17 -7.97 -6.65
C CYS A 87 18.37 -8.81 -5.64
N GLY A 88 18.49 -10.14 -5.72
CA GLY A 88 17.72 -11.08 -4.91
C GLY A 88 18.12 -11.08 -3.43
N GLU A 89 17.41 -11.89 -2.64
CA GLU A 89 17.61 -12.01 -1.20
C GLU A 89 19.06 -12.29 -0.80
N GLY A 90 19.54 -11.56 0.21
CA GLY A 90 20.91 -11.66 0.71
C GLY A 90 21.99 -11.07 -0.21
N GLN A 91 21.63 -10.55 -1.39
CA GLN A 91 22.55 -9.81 -2.24
C GLN A 91 22.66 -8.34 -1.81
N ASP A 92 23.75 -7.71 -2.22
CA ASP A 92 23.91 -6.26 -2.08
C ASP A 92 22.98 -5.54 -3.07
N CYS A 93 22.26 -4.48 -2.64
CA CYS A 93 21.29 -3.80 -3.51
C CYS A 93 21.95 -3.11 -4.73
N PHE A 94 23.28 -2.93 -4.71
CA PHE A 94 24.06 -2.40 -5.82
C PHE A 94 24.75 -3.51 -6.61
N CYS A 95 24.23 -4.74 -6.62
CA CYS A 95 24.82 -5.86 -7.35
C CYS A 95 24.96 -5.59 -8.86
N GLN A 96 24.06 -4.79 -9.44
CA GLN A 96 24.10 -4.36 -10.84
C GLN A 96 24.70 -2.96 -11.04
N CYS A 97 25.23 -2.32 -9.99
CA CYS A 97 25.96 -1.06 -10.08
C CYS A 97 27.44 -1.24 -9.70
N ARG A 98 28.06 -2.30 -10.22
CA ARG A 98 29.50 -2.57 -10.06
C ARG A 98 30.33 -2.16 -11.29
N ALA A 99 29.66 -1.99 -12.42
CA ALA A 99 30.19 -1.51 -13.69
C ALA A 99 29.05 -0.84 -14.48
N GLN A 100 29.30 -0.46 -15.74
CA GLN A 100 28.26 0.05 -16.64
C GLN A 100 27.65 -1.08 -17.48
N PRO A 101 26.33 -1.04 -17.76
CA PRO A 101 25.35 -0.09 -17.20
C PRO A 101 25.16 -0.34 -15.70
N CYS A 102 25.05 0.75 -14.93
CA CYS A 102 24.76 0.70 -13.50
C CYS A 102 23.25 0.74 -13.30
N ALA A 103 22.73 -0.16 -12.47
CA ALA A 103 21.34 -0.12 -12.05
C ALA A 103 21.18 -0.53 -10.59
N TYR A 104 20.27 0.15 -9.91
CA TYR A 104 19.77 -0.15 -8.57
C TYR A 104 18.39 0.51 -8.41
N TRP A 105 17.64 0.14 -7.37
CA TRP A 105 16.37 0.80 -7.05
C TRP A 105 16.62 2.17 -6.43
N VAL A 106 16.35 3.21 -7.21
CA VAL A 106 16.46 4.62 -6.80
C VAL A 106 15.16 5.02 -6.12
N TYR A 107 15.24 5.32 -4.83
CA TYR A 107 14.10 5.73 -4.01
C TYR A 107 13.97 7.25 -3.99
N SER A 108 12.78 7.77 -4.28
CA SER A 108 12.48 9.21 -4.30
C SER A 108 11.17 9.53 -3.62
N HIS A 109 11.08 10.70 -3.01
CA HIS A 109 9.87 11.25 -2.39
C HIS A 109 9.31 12.37 -3.26
N ARG A 110 7.99 12.45 -3.34
CA ARG A 110 7.31 13.59 -3.94
C ARG A 110 7.35 14.75 -2.95
N GLN A 111 7.81 15.90 -3.41
CA GLN A 111 7.82 17.13 -2.64
C GLN A 111 6.49 17.87 -2.80
N GLU A 112 6.20 18.82 -1.90
CA GLU A 112 4.98 19.65 -1.94
C GLU A 112 4.83 20.47 -3.24
N ASP A 113 5.96 20.82 -3.89
CA ASP A 113 5.97 21.52 -5.18
C ASP A 113 5.77 20.59 -6.38
N GLY A 114 5.55 19.30 -6.13
CA GLY A 114 5.37 18.25 -7.13
C GLY A 114 6.68 17.75 -7.75
N SER A 115 7.85 18.21 -7.31
CA SER A 115 9.14 17.67 -7.74
C SER A 115 9.48 16.36 -7.03
N TRP A 116 10.40 15.57 -7.61
CA TRP A 116 10.94 14.36 -6.99
C TRP A 116 12.29 14.64 -6.34
N ALA A 117 12.46 14.21 -5.09
CA ALA A 117 13.73 14.27 -4.38
C ALA A 117 14.21 12.86 -4.03
N ILE A 118 15.42 12.50 -4.46
CA ILE A 118 16.03 11.21 -4.11
C ILE A 118 16.23 11.14 -2.59
N SER A 119 15.84 10.02 -1.99
CA SER A 119 15.98 9.80 -0.57
C SER A 119 17.44 9.62 -0.16
N GLY A 120 17.80 10.21 0.98
CA GLY A 120 19.08 9.98 1.65
C GLY A 120 19.08 8.79 2.61
N VAL A 121 17.92 8.15 2.81
CA VAL A 121 17.73 7.02 3.74
C VAL A 121 17.01 5.87 3.04
N GLY A 122 17.09 4.68 3.62
CA GLY A 122 16.33 3.53 3.17
C GLY A 122 14.84 3.67 3.47
N ALA A 123 14.01 2.98 2.69
CA ALA A 123 12.55 3.08 2.77
C ALA A 123 11.96 2.65 4.11
N ALA A 124 12.67 1.85 4.91
CA ALA A 124 12.24 1.52 6.28
C ALA A 124 12.49 2.66 7.30
N SER A 125 13.11 3.77 6.88
CA SER A 125 13.44 4.92 7.72
C SER A 125 12.81 6.22 7.23
N TRP A 126 12.00 6.14 6.17
CA TRP A 126 11.11 7.21 5.73
C TRP A 126 9.68 6.89 6.16
N ASN A 127 8.93 7.89 6.63
CA ASN A 127 7.54 7.74 7.03
C ASN A 127 6.65 8.58 6.12
N LEU A 128 5.66 7.94 5.52
CA LEU A 128 4.62 8.56 4.72
C LEU A 128 3.38 8.82 5.58
N ARG A 129 2.74 9.95 5.33
CA ARG A 129 1.44 10.38 5.84
C ARG A 129 0.39 10.30 4.74
N ASP A 130 -0.85 10.61 5.10
CA ASP A 130 -1.92 10.82 4.15
C ASP A 130 -1.54 11.87 3.09
N GLY A 131 -1.78 11.55 1.82
CA GLY A 131 -1.45 12.41 0.67
C GLY A 131 -0.03 12.27 0.13
N ASP A 132 0.88 11.60 0.86
CA ASP A 132 2.27 11.46 0.42
C ASP A 132 2.40 10.52 -0.79
N MET A 133 3.47 10.71 -1.57
CA MET A 133 3.80 9.83 -2.68
C MET A 133 5.28 9.47 -2.69
N ASP A 134 5.55 8.19 -2.90
CA ASP A 134 6.89 7.67 -3.11
C ASP A 134 7.06 7.10 -4.52
N GLY A 135 8.28 7.23 -5.04
CA GLY A 135 8.68 6.80 -6.36
C GLY A 135 9.91 5.91 -6.32
N TRP A 136 9.92 4.91 -7.19
CA TRP A 136 11.02 3.96 -7.37
C TRP A 136 11.37 3.87 -8.85
N VAL A 137 12.66 3.98 -9.17
CA VAL A 137 13.16 3.81 -10.54
C VAL A 137 14.30 2.81 -10.53
N TRP A 138 14.21 1.76 -11.34
CA TRP A 138 15.36 0.89 -11.60
C TRP A 138 16.30 1.58 -12.58
N GLY A 139 17.48 1.99 -12.10
CA GLY A 139 18.42 2.71 -12.95
C GLY A 139 19.62 3.28 -12.20
N ASP A 140 20.27 4.28 -12.81
CA ASP A 140 21.52 4.88 -12.32
C ASP A 140 21.32 6.13 -11.45
N GLY A 141 20.08 6.51 -11.17
CA GLY A 141 19.72 7.72 -10.41
C GLY A 141 19.62 9.00 -11.23
N SER A 142 19.79 8.94 -12.56
CA SER A 142 19.65 10.12 -13.43
C SER A 142 18.21 10.46 -13.82
N THR A 143 17.31 9.47 -13.75
CA THR A 143 15.92 9.59 -14.18
C THR A 143 15.01 9.66 -12.96
N ALA A 144 14.16 10.70 -12.92
CA ALA A 144 13.12 10.83 -11.90
C ALA A 144 11.86 10.02 -12.29
N PRO A 145 11.03 9.60 -11.32
CA PRO A 145 9.74 9.02 -11.62
C PRO A 145 8.85 9.97 -12.47
N PRO A 146 7.90 9.42 -13.26
CA PRO A 146 6.89 10.22 -13.96
C PRO A 146 6.11 11.16 -13.03
N GLN A 147 5.62 12.27 -13.59
CA GLN A 147 4.96 13.34 -12.83
C GLN A 147 3.46 13.13 -12.66
N TYR A 148 3.05 12.02 -12.05
CA TYR A 148 1.66 11.79 -11.65
C TYR A 148 1.26 12.68 -10.47
N THR A 149 0.04 13.20 -10.44
CA THR A 149 -0.52 13.83 -9.22
C THR A 149 -1.03 12.77 -8.24
N PHE A 150 -1.27 13.18 -7.00
CA PHE A 150 -1.85 12.26 -6.01
C PHE A 150 -3.24 11.81 -6.44
N GLU A 151 -4.08 12.72 -6.93
CA GLU A 151 -5.45 12.45 -7.37
C GLU A 151 -5.53 11.54 -8.59
N GLU A 152 -4.50 11.56 -9.45
CA GLU A 152 -4.40 10.63 -10.58
C GLU A 152 -4.14 9.18 -10.12
N ILE A 153 -3.40 8.99 -9.02
CA ILE A 153 -3.10 7.67 -8.46
C ILE A 153 -4.17 7.22 -7.47
N CYS A 154 -4.64 8.14 -6.64
CA CYS A 154 -5.60 7.98 -5.57
C CYS A 154 -6.86 8.84 -5.84
N PRO A 155 -7.69 8.49 -6.83
CA PRO A 155 -8.93 9.20 -7.08
C PRO A 155 -9.88 9.01 -5.89
N ASP A 156 -10.63 10.06 -5.55
CA ASP A 156 -11.74 9.91 -4.61
C ASP A 156 -12.78 8.97 -5.23
N GLU A 157 -13.24 7.99 -4.44
CA GLU A 157 -14.30 7.09 -4.88
C GLU A 157 -15.56 7.92 -5.14
N PRO A 158 -16.18 7.83 -6.34
CA PRO A 158 -17.42 8.54 -6.60
C PRO A 158 -18.47 8.06 -5.61
N GLU A 159 -19.08 9.00 -4.87
CA GLU A 159 -20.19 8.67 -3.99
C GLU A 159 -21.22 7.84 -4.77
N PRO A 160 -21.73 6.73 -4.22
CA PRO A 160 -22.67 5.87 -4.92
C PRO A 160 -23.87 6.72 -5.34
N LEU A 161 -23.99 6.94 -6.66
CA LEU A 161 -25.09 7.69 -7.27
C LEU A 161 -26.40 7.09 -6.78
N ALA A 162 -27.05 7.79 -5.84
CA ALA A 162 -28.39 7.42 -5.38
C ALA A 162 -29.47 7.63 -6.47
N ASP A 163 -29.08 7.99 -7.71
CA ASP A 163 -29.94 8.64 -8.69
C ASP A 163 -29.95 7.99 -10.10
N GLU A 164 -29.65 6.70 -10.22
CA GLU A 164 -29.90 5.97 -11.50
C GLU A 164 -31.26 5.26 -11.56
N ARG A 165 -32.03 5.26 -10.47
CA ARG A 165 -33.39 4.68 -10.46
C ARG A 165 -34.46 5.58 -11.07
N ASP A 166 -34.23 6.90 -11.17
CA ASP A 166 -35.19 7.83 -11.80
C ASP A 166 -34.99 7.89 -13.33
N SER A 167 -33.77 7.67 -13.81
CA SER A 167 -33.39 7.74 -15.23
C SER A 167 -33.92 6.58 -16.08
N MET A 168 -34.01 5.36 -15.52
CA MET A 168 -34.52 4.19 -16.26
C MET A 168 -36.04 4.22 -16.52
N GLN A 169 -36.80 5.10 -15.86
CA GLN A 169 -38.26 5.18 -16.05
C GLN A 169 -38.67 6.17 -17.16
N ALA A 170 -37.76 7.02 -17.65
CA ALA A 170 -38.04 8.00 -18.70
C ALA A 170 -37.84 7.46 -20.13
N GLU A 171 -37.03 6.41 -20.34
CA GLU A 171 -36.72 5.92 -21.71
C GLU A 171 -37.68 4.84 -22.26
N ALA A 172 -38.68 4.40 -21.49
CA ALA A 172 -39.61 3.34 -21.94
C ALA A 172 -40.68 3.81 -22.97
N SER A 173 -40.62 5.04 -23.48
CA SER A 173 -41.59 5.58 -24.45
C SER A 173 -40.96 5.96 -25.80
N THR A 174 -40.17 5.08 -26.41
CA THR A 174 -39.84 5.22 -27.84
C THR A 174 -40.00 3.88 -28.58
N PRO A 175 -40.99 3.76 -29.49
CA PRO A 175 -41.15 2.60 -30.38
C PRO A 175 -39.88 2.21 -31.17
N PRO A 176 -39.66 0.91 -31.45
CA PRO A 176 -38.44 0.42 -32.06
C PRO A 176 -38.42 0.71 -33.57
N ALA A 177 -37.48 1.55 -34.01
CA ALA A 177 -37.11 1.64 -35.41
C ALA A 177 -36.08 0.54 -35.73
N GLN A 178 -36.62 -0.50 -36.34
CA GLN A 178 -35.95 -1.63 -36.95
C GLN A 178 -34.92 -1.18 -38.00
N ALA A 179 -33.64 -1.54 -37.83
CA ALA A 179 -32.68 -1.60 -38.92
C ALA A 179 -31.70 -2.74 -38.66
N SER A 180 -31.90 -3.80 -39.44
CA SER A 180 -31.15 -5.04 -39.52
C SER A 180 -29.92 -4.80 -40.39
N GLU A 181 -28.71 -4.97 -39.86
CA GLU A 181 -27.54 -5.27 -40.68
C GLU A 181 -26.66 -6.33 -40.00
N SER A 182 -26.65 -7.50 -40.64
CA SER A 182 -25.72 -8.61 -40.41
C SER A 182 -24.60 -8.50 -41.46
N PRO A 183 -23.35 -8.77 -41.08
CA PRO A 183 -22.58 -9.66 -41.93
C PRO A 183 -21.82 -10.73 -41.14
N THR A 184 -22.17 -11.98 -41.44
CA THR A 184 -21.28 -13.08 -41.85
C THR A 184 -19.89 -13.13 -41.22
N ALA A 185 -19.76 -13.97 -40.18
CA ALA A 185 -18.50 -14.57 -39.79
C ALA A 185 -18.19 -15.76 -40.74
N THR A 186 -17.17 -15.61 -41.58
CA THR A 186 -16.53 -16.73 -42.28
C THR A 186 -15.58 -17.41 -41.30
N ALA A 187 -15.96 -18.59 -40.84
CA ALA A 187 -15.06 -19.52 -40.19
C ALA A 187 -14.33 -20.33 -41.28
N GLU A 188 -13.01 -20.21 -41.34
CA GLU A 188 -12.15 -21.12 -42.10
C GLU A 188 -11.24 -21.85 -41.10
N ALA A 189 -11.46 -23.15 -40.98
CA ALA A 189 -10.63 -24.09 -40.24
C ALA A 189 -9.65 -24.78 -41.19
N THR A 190 -8.40 -25.04 -40.76
CA THR A 190 -7.45 -26.09 -41.21
C THR A 190 -6.05 -25.67 -40.69
N GLY A 191 -5.17 -26.47 -40.10
CA GLY A 191 -5.05 -27.88 -39.66
C GLY A 191 -3.95 -27.88 -38.55
N ALA A 192 -3.98 -28.77 -37.56
CA ALA A 192 -3.36 -30.10 -37.53
C ALA A 192 -1.82 -30.17 -37.67
N GLU A 193 -1.23 -31.08 -36.89
CA GLU A 193 0.17 -31.54 -36.76
C GLU A 193 1.05 -30.82 -35.72
N THR A 194 1.93 -31.45 -34.94
CA THR A 194 2.20 -32.84 -34.51
C THR A 194 3.16 -32.75 -33.31
N ALA A 195 3.15 -33.82 -32.51
CA ALA A 195 3.84 -34.16 -31.26
C ALA A 195 5.37 -33.91 -31.10
N THR A 196 5.81 -34.12 -29.84
CA THR A 196 7.12 -34.68 -29.38
C THR A 196 8.26 -33.65 -29.21
N ASP A 197 9.08 -33.58 -28.15
CA ASP A 197 9.67 -34.49 -27.14
C ASP A 197 9.86 -33.69 -25.81
N ALA A 198 9.63 -34.20 -24.60
CA ALA A 198 10.53 -35.04 -23.78
C ALA A 198 11.98 -34.51 -23.65
N ASP A 199 12.30 -33.82 -22.54
CA ASP A 199 13.46 -34.18 -21.71
C ASP A 199 13.40 -33.49 -20.33
N ALA A 200 13.50 -34.31 -19.29
CA ALA A 200 13.93 -33.97 -17.94
C ALA A 200 15.00 -35.03 -17.63
N PRO A 201 16.10 -34.72 -16.92
CA PRO A 201 15.95 -34.59 -15.47
C PRO A 201 17.03 -33.79 -14.70
N THR A 202 16.72 -33.58 -13.41
CA THR A 202 17.61 -33.54 -12.22
C THR A 202 18.67 -32.46 -12.04
N GLY A 203 18.49 -31.72 -10.93
CA GLY A 203 19.54 -30.98 -10.23
C GLY A 203 19.17 -30.75 -8.76
N THR A 204 19.07 -31.83 -7.98
CA THR A 204 19.01 -31.80 -6.51
C THR A 204 20.24 -31.12 -5.92
N SER A 205 20.05 -30.10 -5.11
CA SER A 205 20.99 -29.72 -4.05
C SER A 205 20.21 -29.48 -2.77
N ALA A 206 20.63 -30.18 -1.72
CA ALA A 206 20.01 -30.28 -0.40
C ALA A 206 20.06 -28.97 0.42
N PRO A 207 19.21 -28.84 1.47
CA PRO A 207 19.28 -27.75 2.42
C PRO A 207 20.40 -28.01 3.45
N SER A 208 21.21 -26.99 3.75
CA SER A 208 22.01 -26.98 4.98
C SER A 208 21.19 -26.34 6.09
N GLU A 209 20.82 -27.17 7.05
CA GLU A 209 20.25 -26.80 8.33
C GLU A 209 21.19 -25.91 9.17
N SER A 210 20.55 -24.99 9.88
CA SER A 210 20.75 -24.70 11.30
C SER A 210 22.14 -24.33 11.80
N ASP A 211 22.30 -23.05 12.13
CA ASP A 211 22.99 -22.71 13.36
C ASP A 211 22.14 -21.73 14.17
N ALA A 212 21.35 -22.30 15.08
CA ALA A 212 20.59 -21.60 16.08
C ALA A 212 21.56 -20.93 17.07
N ARG A 213 21.79 -19.62 16.91
CA ARG A 213 22.28 -18.80 18.02
C ARG A 213 21.12 -18.11 18.73
N THR A 214 20.79 -18.71 19.86
CA THR A 214 19.97 -18.19 20.95
C THR A 214 20.56 -16.88 21.47
N GLY A 215 20.23 -15.77 20.81
CA GLY A 215 20.40 -14.42 21.36
C GLY A 215 19.07 -13.99 21.97
N LEU A 216 18.98 -13.94 23.30
CA LEU A 216 17.84 -13.32 23.99
C LEU A 216 17.67 -11.88 23.45
N PRO A 217 16.50 -11.52 22.87
CA PRO A 217 16.32 -10.22 22.28
C PRO A 217 16.42 -9.14 23.36
N VAL A 218 17.26 -8.13 23.08
CA VAL A 218 17.59 -6.96 23.92
C VAL A 218 16.33 -6.23 24.44
N ASN A 219 15.17 -6.43 23.80
CA ASN A 219 13.88 -5.93 24.26
C ASN A 219 13.51 -6.35 25.71
N TYR A 220 13.94 -7.53 26.20
CA TYR A 220 13.58 -7.94 27.57
C TYR A 220 14.35 -7.22 28.68
N ILE A 221 15.51 -6.63 28.39
CA ILE A 221 16.27 -5.84 29.38
C ILE A 221 15.57 -4.49 29.62
N VAL A 222 14.97 -3.92 28.58
CA VAL A 222 14.26 -2.63 28.66
C VAL A 222 12.92 -2.79 29.39
N PHE A 223 12.15 -3.84 29.10
CA PHE A 223 10.88 -4.09 29.81
C PHE A 223 11.06 -4.48 31.29
N GLY A 224 12.11 -5.22 31.63
CA GLY A 224 12.42 -5.57 33.03
C GLY A 224 12.81 -4.36 33.89
N GLY A 225 13.55 -3.40 33.33
CA GLY A 225 13.93 -2.17 34.02
C GLY A 225 12.74 -1.25 34.31
N ILE A 226 11.80 -1.13 33.37
CA ILE A 226 10.60 -0.28 33.51
C ILE A 226 9.66 -0.84 34.58
N ALA A 227 9.45 -2.16 34.62
CA ALA A 227 8.58 -2.79 35.62
C ALA A 227 9.10 -2.62 37.07
N LEU A 228 10.42 -2.74 37.28
CA LEU A 228 11.04 -2.52 38.59
C LEU A 228 11.00 -1.05 39.00
N GLY A 229 11.18 -0.12 38.05
CA GLY A 229 11.08 1.32 38.30
C GLY A 229 9.67 1.74 38.73
N LEU A 230 8.64 1.24 38.06
CA LEU A 230 7.25 1.53 38.39
C LEU A 230 6.84 0.94 39.76
N ALA A 231 7.30 -0.27 40.09
CA ALA A 231 7.05 -0.88 41.39
C ALA A 231 7.70 -0.07 42.53
N ALA A 232 8.93 0.42 42.35
CA ALA A 232 9.61 1.26 43.33
C ALA A 232 8.89 2.59 43.57
N LEU A 233 8.43 3.26 42.49
CA LEU A 233 7.68 4.50 42.59
C LEU A 233 6.32 4.31 43.31
N LEU A 234 5.66 3.18 43.10
CA LEU A 234 4.38 2.85 43.74
C LEU A 234 4.56 2.61 45.25
N VAL A 235 5.62 1.90 45.66
CA VAL A 235 5.97 1.70 47.08
C VAL A 235 6.34 3.02 47.76
N ILE A 236 7.11 3.89 47.08
CA ILE A 236 7.47 5.22 47.62
C ILE A 236 6.23 6.12 47.74
N GLY A 237 5.32 6.07 46.76
CA GLY A 237 4.06 6.81 46.77
C GLY A 237 3.12 6.37 47.90
N LEU A 238 3.02 5.07 48.15
CA LEU A 238 2.22 4.52 49.26
C LEU A 238 2.79 4.90 50.63
N ARG A 239 4.12 4.88 50.80
CA ARG A 239 4.78 5.29 52.05
C ARG A 239 4.69 6.78 52.36
N ARG A 240 4.49 7.64 51.35
CA ARG A 240 4.28 9.08 51.54
C ARG A 240 2.85 9.45 51.90
N ARG A 241 1.89 8.53 51.73
CA ARG A 241 0.47 8.74 52.03
C ARG A 241 0.03 8.17 53.38
N SER A 242 0.87 7.35 54.01
CA SER A 242 0.73 6.86 55.39
C SER A 242 1.52 7.72 56.36
#